data_AF-A0A3C0QZM0-F1
#
_entry.id   AF-A0A3C0QZM0-F1
#
_cell.length_a   1.000
_cell.length_b   1.000
_cell.length_c   1.000
_cell.angle_alpha   90.00
_cell.angle_beta   90.00
_cell.angle_gamma   90.00
#
_symmetry.space_group_name_H-M   'P 1'
#
loop_
_entity.id
_entity.type
_entity.pdbx_description
1 polymer ?
#
loop_
_entity_poly.entity_id
_entity_poly.type
_entity_poly.pdbx_seq_one_letter_code
_entity_poly.pdbx_strand_id
1 'polypeptide(L)'
;MTDFEKALLELKEGLFDVPEVKTFFSLRDQIQNDPDLMKLDKQKRDAQQEMAKAINDDAQYFVKKQQYLQLEQTYDSHPLIVNYKQVKAEVHALLEQIVDILSTE
;
A
#
# COMPACT_ATOMS: atom_id res chain seq x y z
N MET A 1 -25.54 -7.67 -23.71
CA MET A 1 -24.19 -7.11 -23.57
C MET A 1 -23.91 -6.34 -24.83
N THR A 2 -23.64 -5.05 -24.73
CA THR A 2 -23.28 -4.20 -25.89
C THR A 2 -21.83 -4.43 -26.30
N ASP A 3 -21.45 -4.03 -27.51
CA ASP A 3 -20.06 -4.11 -27.97
C ASP A 3 -19.12 -3.29 -27.06
N PHE A 4 -19.61 -2.17 -26.52
CA PHE A 4 -18.91 -1.36 -25.53
C PHE A 4 -18.69 -2.09 -24.20
N GLU A 5 -19.74 -2.73 -23.65
CA GLU A 5 -19.61 -3.53 -22.42
C GLU A 5 -18.64 -4.69 -22.59
N LYS A 6 -18.61 -5.30 -23.78
CA LYS A 6 -17.66 -6.37 -24.10
C LYS A 6 -16.22 -5.85 -24.16
N ALA A 7 -15.99 -4.71 -24.81
CA ALA A 7 -14.66 -4.09 -24.89
C ALA A 7 -14.13 -3.68 -23.50
N LEU A 8 -15.00 -3.16 -22.62
CA LEU A 8 -14.63 -2.86 -21.22
C LEU A 8 -14.25 -4.11 -20.43
N LEU A 9 -14.94 -5.24 -20.67
CA LEU A 9 -14.60 -6.51 -20.02
C LEU A 9 -13.24 -7.02 -20.51
N GLU A 10 -12.98 -6.97 -21.81
CA GLU A 10 -11.69 -7.35 -22.41
C GLU A 10 -10.54 -6.49 -21.88
N LEU A 11 -10.75 -5.16 -21.75
CA LEU A 11 -9.79 -4.25 -21.12
C LEU A 11 -9.51 -4.63 -19.67
N LYS A 12 -10.57 -4.89 -18.89
CA LYS A 12 -10.44 -5.30 -17.48
C LYS A 12 -9.65 -6.59 -17.34
N GLU A 13 -9.94 -7.60 -18.16
CA GLU A 13 -9.24 -8.88 -18.13
C GLU A 13 -7.77 -8.71 -18.53
N GLY A 14 -7.50 -7.95 -19.60
CA GLY A 14 -6.15 -7.63 -20.06
C GLY A 14 -5.31 -6.89 -19.02
N LEU A 15 -5.92 -6.05 -18.17
CA LEU A 15 -5.21 -5.37 -17.08
C LEU A 15 -4.59 -6.32 -16.07
N PHE A 16 -5.26 -7.44 -15.77
CA PHE A 16 -4.70 -8.45 -14.86
C PHE A 16 -3.52 -9.21 -15.48
N ASP A 17 -3.35 -9.12 -16.80
CA ASP A 17 -2.22 -9.73 -17.48
C ASP A 17 -0.96 -8.87 -17.53
N VAL A 18 -1.09 -7.57 -17.23
CA VAL A 18 0.00 -6.60 -17.18
C VAL A 18 1.01 -6.99 -16.08
N PRO A 19 2.33 -7.07 -16.40
CA PRO A 19 3.36 -7.51 -15.45
C PRO A 19 3.38 -6.73 -14.13
N GLU A 20 3.17 -5.42 -14.19
CA GLU A 20 3.15 -4.51 -13.05
C GLU A 20 1.96 -4.83 -12.12
N VAL A 21 0.80 -5.13 -12.70
CA VAL A 21 -0.41 -5.50 -11.95
C VAL A 21 -0.25 -6.88 -11.30
N LYS A 22 0.34 -7.85 -12.01
CA LYS A 22 0.69 -9.16 -11.44
C LYS A 22 1.67 -9.03 -10.28
N THR A 23 2.69 -8.19 -10.46
CA THR A 23 3.72 -7.94 -9.44
C THR A 23 3.13 -7.23 -8.23
N PHE A 24 2.23 -6.29 -8.44
CA PHE A 24 1.49 -5.61 -7.37
C PHE A 24 0.75 -6.60 -6.47
N PHE A 25 -0.04 -7.51 -7.07
CA PHE A 25 -0.77 -8.52 -6.29
C PHE A 25 0.17 -9.50 -5.60
N SER A 26 1.23 -9.95 -6.27
CA SER A 26 2.22 -10.85 -5.66
C SER A 26 2.91 -10.21 -4.45
N LEU A 27 3.36 -8.95 -4.56
CA LEU A 27 3.99 -8.23 -3.45
C LEU A 27 3.00 -7.99 -2.30
N ARG A 28 1.75 -7.65 -2.62
CA ARG A 28 0.70 -7.50 -1.61
C ARG A 28 0.50 -8.79 -0.81
N ASP A 29 0.43 -9.92 -1.51
CA ASP A 29 0.22 -11.21 -0.87
C ASP A 29 1.46 -11.64 -0.06
N GLN A 30 2.68 -11.35 -0.54
CA GLN A 30 3.91 -11.56 0.23
C GLN A 30 3.92 -10.71 1.51
N ILE A 31 3.57 -9.42 1.44
CA ILE A 31 3.49 -8.53 2.61
C ILE A 31 2.46 -9.03 3.63
N GLN A 32 1.30 -9.50 3.15
CA GLN A 32 0.23 -9.97 4.04
C GLN A 32 0.60 -11.26 4.78
N ASN A 33 1.47 -12.08 4.20
CA ASN A 33 1.87 -13.37 4.77
C ASN A 33 3.28 -13.36 5.39
N ASP A 34 3.97 -12.22 5.37
CA ASP A 34 5.30 -12.06 5.96
C ASP A 34 5.20 -11.91 7.49
N PRO A 35 5.70 -12.87 8.29
CA PRO A 35 5.52 -12.84 9.74
C PRO A 35 6.21 -11.65 10.42
N ASP A 36 7.33 -11.18 9.87
CA ASP A 36 8.09 -10.08 10.44
C ASP A 36 7.37 -8.75 10.21
N LEU A 37 6.83 -8.54 9.01
CA LEU A 37 5.98 -7.39 8.70
C LEU A 37 4.67 -7.40 9.49
N MET A 38 4.04 -8.56 9.67
CA MET A 38 2.83 -8.67 10.51
C MET A 38 3.13 -8.29 11.96
N LYS A 39 4.25 -8.78 12.52
CA LYS A 39 4.70 -8.43 13.87
C LYS A 39 5.00 -6.94 13.98
N LEU A 40 5.70 -6.38 12.99
CA LEU A 40 6.08 -4.97 12.98
C LEU A 40 4.87 -4.05 12.83
N ASP A 41 3.88 -4.40 12.00
CA ASP A 41 2.63 -3.65 11.88
C ASP A 41 1.85 -3.66 13.20
N LYS A 42 1.79 -4.80 13.88
CA LYS A 42 1.19 -4.87 15.23
C LYS A 42 1.92 -3.95 16.20
N GLN A 43 3.26 -4.01 16.25
CA GLN A 43 4.06 -3.14 17.12
C GLN A 43 3.85 -1.65 16.84
N LYS A 44 3.74 -1.26 15.56
CA LYS A 44 3.41 0.12 15.15
C LYS A 44 2.04 0.55 15.70
N ARG A 45 1.02 -0.28 15.54
CA ARG A 45 -0.34 0.01 16.03
C ARG A 45 -0.38 0.13 17.55
N ASP A 46 0.29 -0.79 18.26
CA ASP A 46 0.39 -0.74 19.72
C ASP A 46 1.11 0.55 20.17
N ALA A 47 2.22 0.90 19.54
CA ALA A 47 2.94 2.15 19.84
C ALA A 47 2.11 3.41 19.54
N GLN A 48 1.32 3.41 18.46
CA GLN A 48 0.40 4.49 18.12
C GLN A 48 -0.69 4.66 19.19
N GLN A 49 -1.26 3.56 19.69
CA GLN A 49 -2.23 3.59 20.76
C GLN A 49 -1.64 4.12 22.07
N GLU A 50 -0.43 3.68 22.43
CA GLU A 50 0.27 4.18 23.62
C GLU A 50 0.61 5.67 23.51
N MET A 51 1.02 6.13 22.32
CA MET A 51 1.21 7.56 22.04
C MET A 51 -0.10 8.34 22.22
N ALA A 52 -1.23 7.83 21.74
CA ALA A 52 -2.53 8.48 21.87
C ALA A 52 -2.99 8.56 23.34
N LYS A 53 -2.72 7.53 24.16
CA LYS A 53 -3.02 7.55 25.60
C LYS A 53 -2.18 8.58 26.36
N ALA A 54 -0.97 8.86 25.90
CA ALA A 54 -0.05 9.80 26.50
C ALA A 54 -0.31 11.27 26.11
N ILE A 55 -1.37 11.59 25.35
CA ILE A 55 -1.59 12.93 24.77
C ILE A 55 -1.67 14.09 25.78
N ASN A 56 -1.98 13.80 27.05
CA ASN A 56 -2.05 14.81 28.11
C ASN A 56 -0.76 14.91 28.95
N ASP A 57 0.26 14.10 28.64
CA ASP A 57 1.59 14.12 29.26
C ASP A 57 2.62 14.30 28.14
N ASP A 58 3.02 15.56 27.90
CA ASP A 58 3.93 15.91 26.81
C ASP A 58 5.23 15.10 26.84
N ALA A 59 5.81 14.88 28.03
CA ALA A 59 7.07 14.15 28.17
C ALA A 59 6.89 12.69 27.74
N GLN A 60 5.83 12.03 28.19
CA GLN A 60 5.52 10.65 27.77
C GLN A 60 5.12 10.60 26.29
N TYR A 61 4.34 11.56 25.80
CA TYR A 61 3.93 11.64 24.40
C TYR A 61 5.14 11.68 23.47
N PHE A 62 6.14 12.53 23.75
CA PHE A 62 7.34 12.62 22.91
C PHE A 62 8.15 11.32 22.89
N VAL A 63 8.28 10.64 24.03
CA VAL A 63 8.96 9.33 24.11
C VAL A 63 8.21 8.29 23.26
N LYS A 64 6.89 8.18 23.42
CA LYS A 64 6.06 7.23 22.65
C LYS A 64 6.03 7.56 21.16
N LYS A 65 6.03 8.84 20.80
CA LYS A 65 6.12 9.31 19.42
C LYS A 65 7.42 8.87 18.76
N GLN A 66 8.56 9.00 19.45
CA GLN A 66 9.85 8.54 18.91
C GLN A 66 9.85 7.02 18.67
N GLN A 67 9.28 6.24 19.60
CA GLN A 67 9.13 4.79 19.43
C GLN A 67 8.25 4.44 18.21
N TYR A 68 7.12 5.11 18.05
CA TYR A 68 6.25 4.94 16.88
C TYR A 68 6.98 5.26 15.57
N LEU A 69 7.67 6.41 15.51
CA LEU A 69 8.39 6.84 14.31
C LEU A 69 9.52 5.88 13.92
N GLN A 70 10.23 5.31 14.89
CA GLN A 70 11.28 4.33 14.62
C GLN A 70 10.71 3.02 14.05
N LEU A 71 9.59 2.54 14.60
CA LEU A 71 8.88 1.36 14.07
C LEU A 71 8.30 1.64 12.68
N GLU A 72 7.77 2.85 12.47
CA GLU A 72 7.27 3.30 11.17
C GLU A 72 8.35 3.32 10.11
N GLN A 73 9.50 3.93 10.40
CA GLN A 73 10.65 3.96 9.51
C GLN A 73 11.15 2.55 9.19
N THR A 74 11.23 1.67 10.20
CA THR A 74 11.66 0.28 10.00
C THR A 74 10.72 -0.44 9.03
N TYR A 75 9.41 -0.30 9.22
CA TYR A 75 8.41 -0.91 8.33
C TYR A 75 8.50 -0.33 6.92
N ASP A 76 8.59 0.99 6.80
CA ASP A 76 8.62 1.68 5.52
C ASP A 76 9.90 1.42 4.72
N SER A 77 10.99 1.08 5.41
CA SER A 77 12.27 0.71 4.81
C SER A 77 12.38 -0.77 4.42
N HIS A 78 11.39 -1.60 4.80
CA HIS A 78 11.43 -3.03 4.48
C HIS A 78 11.39 -3.23 2.96
N PRO A 79 12.25 -4.09 2.37
CA PRO A 79 12.35 -4.24 0.91
C PRO A 79 11.02 -4.54 0.21
N LEU A 80 10.18 -5.41 0.79
CA LEU A 80 8.86 -5.71 0.25
C LEU A 80 7.95 -4.48 0.22
N ILE A 81 8.00 -3.63 1.25
CA ILE A 81 7.19 -2.41 1.34
C ILE A 81 7.68 -1.36 0.35
N VAL A 82 9.01 -1.19 0.23
CA VAL A 82 9.63 -0.28 -0.75
C VAL A 82 9.23 -0.68 -2.17
N ASN A 83 9.42 -1.95 -2.52
CA ASN A 83 9.07 -2.48 -3.84
C ASN A 83 7.57 -2.34 -4.11
N TYR A 84 6.73 -2.65 -3.12
CA TYR A 84 5.28 -2.51 -3.27
C TYR A 84 4.86 -1.05 -3.48
N LYS A 85 5.46 -0.08 -2.77
CA LYS A 85 5.18 1.34 -2.97
C LYS A 85 5.52 1.79 -4.39
N GLN A 86 6.65 1.34 -4.91
CA GLN A 86 7.06 1.63 -6.29
C GLN A 86 6.07 1.05 -7.31
N VAL A 87 5.80 -0.26 -7.24
CA VAL A 87 4.91 -0.93 -8.18
C VAL A 87 3.47 -0.41 -8.07
N LYS A 88 3.02 -0.04 -6.86
CA LYS A 88 1.72 0.62 -6.66
C LYS A 88 1.64 1.96 -7.40
N ALA A 89 2.71 2.76 -7.40
CA ALA A 89 2.74 4.02 -8.14
C ALA A 89 2.71 3.79 -9.66
N GLU A 90 3.42 2.77 -10.16
CA GLU A 90 3.40 2.37 -11.56
C GLU A 90 2.00 1.92 -12.01
N VAL A 91 1.34 1.06 -11.23
CA VAL A 91 -0.04 0.63 -11.49
C VAL A 91 -1.02 1.81 -11.43
N HIS A 92 -0.83 2.74 -10.49
CA HIS A 92 -1.67 3.94 -10.42
C HIS A 92 -1.53 4.81 -11.68
N ALA A 93 -0.30 5.08 -12.12
CA ALA A 93 -0.04 5.83 -13.34
C ALA A 93 -0.62 5.16 -14.59
N LEU A 94 -0.58 3.82 -14.66
CA LEU A 94 -1.24 3.06 -15.73
C LEU A 94 -2.75 3.28 -15.72
N LEU A 95 -3.39 3.23 -14.55
CA LEU A 95 -4.83 3.45 -14.43
C LEU A 95 -5.23 4.90 -14.79
N GLU A 96 -4.42 5.89 -14.40
CA GLU A 96 -4.62 7.29 -14.79
C GLU A 96 -4.59 7.45 -16.31
N GLN A 97 -3.60 6.85 -17.00
CA GLN A 97 -3.52 6.88 -18.46
C GLN A 97 -4.76 6.27 -19.13
N ILE A 98 -5.29 5.17 -18.58
CA ILE A 98 -6.50 4.53 -19.11
C ILE A 98 -7.71 5.45 -18.93
N VAL A 99 -7.84 6.07 -17.75
CA VAL A 99 -8.93 7.02 -17.48
C VAL A 99 -8.84 8.21 -18.44
N ASP A 100 -7.65 8.76 -18.66
CA ASP A 100 -7.45 9.87 -19.59
C ASP A 100 -7.90 9.49 -21.00
N ILE A 101 -7.46 8.32 -21.51
CA ILE A 101 -7.87 7.82 -22.84
C ILE A 101 -9.39 7.69 -22.94
N LEU A 102 -10.03 7.09 -21.93
CA LEU A 102 -11.48 6.89 -21.91
C LEU A 102 -12.28 8.18 -21.70
N SER A 103 -11.64 9.24 -21.19
CA SER A 103 -12.28 10.54 -20.93
C SER A 103 -12.05 11.55 -22.04
N THR A 104 -11.27 11.21 -23.09
CA THR A 104 -10.99 12.11 -24.23
C THR A 104 -12.06 12.03 -25.33
N GLU A 105 -13.29 11.66 -24.99
CA GLU A 105 -14.50 11.78 -25.85
C GLU A 105 -15.44 12.87 -25.31
#